data_AF-A0A2T4V1I3-F1
#
_entry.id   AF-A0A2T4V1I3-F1
#
_cell.length_a   1.000
_cell.length_b   1.000
_cell.length_c   1.000
_cell.angle_alpha   90.00
_cell.angle_beta   90.00
_cell.angle_gamma   90.00
#
_symmetry.space_group_name_H-M   'P 1'
#
loop_
_entity.id
_entity.type
_entity.pdbx_description
1 polymer ?
#
loop_
_entity_poly.entity_id
_entity_poly.type
_entity_poly.pdbx_seq_one_letter_code
_entity_poly.pdbx_strand_id
1 'polypeptide(L)'
;MELQQQAGFITGSPIPTAEEKQWGMLAHVLTLAPYFIAFPLIGFVGPMVVRATKGNESAWVDNHAKESLNFQITLLIGYAVSLGTVCLGVGFVLGIGVALYGLVMTIIAGIKAYNGEVYRYPVTLRLVK
;
A
#
# COMPACT_ATOMS: atom_id res chain seq x y z
N MET A 1 -14.04 -21.23 -0.91
CA MET A 1 -13.34 -19.93 -0.76
C MET A 1 -13.32 -19.46 0.69
N GLU A 2 -14.35 -19.71 1.49
CA GLU A 2 -14.38 -19.35 2.94
C GLU A 2 -13.30 -20.07 3.78
N LEU A 3 -12.88 -21.29 3.39
CA LEU A 3 -11.92 -22.08 4.17
C LEU A 3 -10.47 -21.55 4.08
N GLN A 4 -10.13 -20.76 3.05
CA GLN A 4 -8.81 -20.11 2.97
C GLN A 4 -8.72 -18.83 3.80
N GLN A 5 -9.86 -18.22 4.13
CA GLN A 5 -9.88 -17.01 4.95
C GLN A 5 -9.66 -17.33 6.43
N GLN A 6 -10.11 -18.50 6.91
CA GLN A 6 -9.89 -18.94 8.29
C GLN A 6 -8.43 -19.35 8.59
N ALA A 7 -7.66 -19.80 7.60
CA ALA A 7 -6.24 -20.17 7.79
C ALA A 7 -5.26 -18.98 7.66
N GLY A 8 -5.76 -17.77 7.42
CA GLY A 8 -4.97 -16.61 7.03
C GLY A 8 -4.64 -15.61 8.14
N PHE A 9 -5.08 -15.86 9.37
CA PHE A 9 -4.88 -14.97 10.51
C PHE A 9 -3.97 -15.62 11.55
N ILE A 10 -3.21 -14.82 12.30
CA ILE A 10 -2.26 -15.30 13.35
C ILE A 10 -2.94 -16.31 14.29
N THR A 11 -4.24 -16.14 14.56
CA THR A 11 -5.02 -16.95 15.51
C THR A 11 -6.01 -17.92 14.85
N GLY A 12 -6.08 -17.98 13.51
CA GLY A 12 -7.07 -18.78 12.79
C GLY A 12 -8.52 -18.30 12.90
N SER A 13 -8.75 -17.17 13.57
CA SER A 13 -10.06 -16.49 13.66
C SER A 13 -10.33 -15.73 12.37
N PRO A 14 -11.58 -15.70 11.85
CA PRO A 14 -11.93 -14.88 10.69
C PRO A 14 -11.88 -13.37 10.96
N ILE A 15 -11.67 -12.95 12.21
CA ILE A 15 -11.56 -11.56 12.63
C ILE A 15 -10.09 -11.24 12.89
N PRO A 16 -9.50 -10.22 12.23
CA PRO A 16 -8.11 -9.83 12.46
C PRO A 16 -7.91 -9.34 13.89
N THR A 17 -6.82 -9.80 14.49
CA THR A 17 -6.36 -9.35 15.81
C THR A 17 -5.94 -7.87 15.78
N ALA A 18 -5.81 -7.25 16.97
CA ALA A 18 -5.31 -5.88 17.06
C ALA A 18 -3.91 -5.72 16.45
N GLU A 19 -3.05 -6.72 16.64
CA GLU A 19 -1.71 -6.75 16.04
C GLU A 19 -1.78 -6.79 14.50
N GLU A 20 -2.61 -7.66 13.92
CA GLU A 20 -2.78 -7.73 12.46
C GLU A 20 -3.34 -6.45 11.86
N LYS A 21 -4.28 -5.79 12.55
CA LYS A 21 -4.80 -4.47 12.15
C LYS A 21 -3.70 -3.42 12.16
N GLN A 22 -2.85 -3.42 13.18
CA GLN A 22 -1.69 -2.51 13.26
C GLN A 22 -0.71 -2.75 12.11
N TRP A 23 -0.32 -3.99 11.86
CA TRP A 23 0.59 -4.32 10.75
C TRP A 23 -0.04 -4.04 9.37
N GLY A 24 -1.33 -4.34 9.20
CA GLY A 24 -2.07 -3.98 7.98
C GLY A 24 -2.12 -2.47 7.73
N MET A 25 -2.31 -1.67 8.79
CA MET A 25 -2.23 -0.21 8.70
C MET A 25 -0.81 0.26 8.37
N LEU A 26 0.22 -0.29 9.04
CA LEU A 26 1.62 0.05 8.80
C LEU A 26 2.05 -0.22 7.35
N ALA A 27 1.50 -1.26 6.72
CA ALA A 27 1.75 -1.55 5.30
C ALA A 27 1.40 -0.36 4.38
N HIS A 28 0.42 0.47 4.75
CA HIS A 28 0.06 1.67 3.99
C HIS A 28 0.76 2.90 4.53
N VAL A 29 0.73 3.13 5.83
CA VAL A 29 1.21 4.39 6.44
C VAL A 29 2.73 4.57 6.29
N LEU A 30 3.53 3.50 6.34
CA LEU A 30 4.99 3.59 6.15
C LEU A 30 5.38 4.12 4.76
N THR A 31 4.49 4.02 3.78
CA THR A 31 4.73 4.57 2.44
C THR A 31 4.78 6.11 2.42
N LEU A 32 4.30 6.78 3.48
CA LEU A 32 4.33 8.23 3.62
C LEU A 32 5.67 8.75 4.17
N ALA A 33 6.46 7.89 4.85
CA ALA A 33 7.74 8.29 5.43
C ALA A 33 8.73 8.91 4.43
N PRO A 34 8.88 8.40 3.18
CA PRO A 34 9.82 8.96 2.21
C PRO A 34 9.52 10.39 1.77
N TYR A 35 8.30 10.88 1.95
CA TYR A 35 7.94 12.28 1.64
C TYR A 35 8.63 13.27 2.59
N PHE A 36 8.92 12.88 3.84
CA PHE A 36 9.61 13.74 4.82
C PHE A 36 11.09 13.96 4.51
N ILE A 37 11.70 13.07 3.73
CA ILE A 37 13.09 13.18 3.26
C ILE A 37 13.18 13.59 1.78
N ALA A 38 12.09 14.14 1.23
CA ALA A 38 11.96 14.59 -0.16
C ALA A 38 12.30 13.51 -1.20
N PHE A 39 12.09 12.22 -0.88
CA PHE A 39 12.41 11.10 -1.75
C PHE A 39 11.22 10.14 -1.94
N PRO A 40 10.11 10.57 -2.57
CA PRO A 40 8.87 9.77 -2.64
C PRO A 40 8.99 8.48 -3.46
N LEU A 41 10.06 8.32 -4.26
CA LEU A 41 10.25 7.18 -5.16
C LEU A 41 10.49 5.85 -4.44
N ILE A 42 10.82 5.86 -3.15
CA ILE A 42 11.05 4.65 -2.34
C ILE A 42 9.83 4.24 -1.49
N GLY A 43 8.63 4.75 -1.80
CA GLY A 43 7.39 4.44 -1.08
C GLY A 43 7.09 2.94 -0.93
N PHE A 44 7.58 2.10 -1.85
CA PHE A 44 7.39 0.65 -1.83
C PHE A 44 8.16 -0.10 -0.73
N VAL A 45 9.16 0.54 -0.10
CA VAL A 45 10.00 -0.10 0.94
C VAL A 45 9.20 -0.43 2.20
N GLY A 46 8.30 0.46 2.64
CA GLY A 46 7.45 0.22 3.81
C GLY A 46 6.63 -1.08 3.71
N PRO A 47 5.84 -1.27 2.64
CA PRO A 47 5.12 -2.53 2.38
C PRO A 47 6.04 -3.76 2.33
N MET A 48 7.24 -3.65 1.74
CA MET A 48 8.19 -4.76 1.69
C MET A 48 8.69 -5.16 3.08
N VAL A 49 9.00 -4.19 3.93
CA VAL A 49 9.41 -4.45 5.32
C VAL A 49 8.29 -5.14 6.07
N VAL A 50 7.05 -4.62 6.01
CA VAL A 50 5.89 -5.24 6.67
C VAL A 50 5.67 -6.67 6.19
N ARG A 51 5.75 -6.90 4.87
CA ARG A 51 5.60 -8.23 4.29
C ARG A 51 6.70 -9.19 4.77
N ALA A 52 7.95 -8.74 4.82
CA ALA A 52 9.08 -9.56 5.27
C ALA A 52 8.99 -9.90 6.77
N THR A 53 8.46 -8.99 7.60
CA THR A 53 8.37 -9.20 9.05
C THR A 53 7.15 -10.02 9.46
N LYS A 54 5.97 -9.77 8.89
CA LYS A 54 4.72 -10.40 9.33
C LYS A 54 3.89 -11.07 8.23
N GLY A 55 4.28 -10.94 6.97
CA GLY A 55 3.54 -11.54 5.85
C GLY A 55 3.50 -13.07 5.88
N ASN A 56 4.56 -13.73 6.38
CA ASN A 56 4.56 -15.19 6.51
C ASN A 56 3.76 -15.70 7.71
N GLU A 57 3.46 -14.85 8.68
CA GLU A 57 2.70 -15.19 9.90
C GLU A 57 1.20 -14.93 9.74
N SER A 58 0.82 -14.02 8.83
CA SER A 58 -0.56 -13.63 8.61
C SER A 58 -0.81 -13.32 7.14
N ALA A 59 -1.66 -14.13 6.50
CA ALA A 59 -2.15 -13.86 5.16
C ALA A 59 -2.97 -12.56 5.08
N TRP A 60 -3.59 -12.13 6.19
CA TRP A 60 -4.23 -10.83 6.28
C TRP A 60 -3.22 -9.68 6.12
N VAL A 61 -2.11 -9.74 6.86
CA VAL A 61 -1.03 -8.76 6.76
C VAL A 61 -0.35 -8.82 5.39
N ASP A 62 -0.06 -10.02 4.88
CA ASP A 62 0.50 -10.21 3.54
C ASP A 62 -0.38 -9.61 2.45
N ASN A 63 -1.71 -9.78 2.55
CA ASN A 63 -2.65 -9.20 1.58
C ASN A 63 -2.61 -7.66 1.58
N HIS A 64 -2.58 -7.02 2.75
CA HIS A 64 -2.42 -5.56 2.83
C HIS A 64 -1.04 -5.10 2.33
N ALA A 65 0.02 -5.83 2.67
CA ALA A 65 1.38 -5.51 2.25
C ALA A 65 1.56 -5.64 0.73
N LYS A 66 1.03 -6.70 0.11
CA LYS A 66 1.03 -6.89 -1.35
C LYS A 66 0.21 -5.81 -2.06
N GLU A 67 -0.98 -5.51 -1.58
CA GLU A 67 -1.85 -4.50 -2.18
C GLU A 67 -1.21 -3.09 -2.09
N SER A 68 -0.60 -2.74 -0.95
CA SER A 68 0.16 -1.49 -0.80
C SER A 68 1.39 -1.44 -1.69
N LEU A 69 2.17 -2.53 -1.76
CA LEU A 69 3.34 -2.64 -2.62
C LEU A 69 2.98 -2.41 -4.10
N ASN A 70 1.94 -3.08 -4.57
CA ASN A 70 1.40 -2.93 -5.92
C ASN A 70 0.96 -1.48 -6.22
N PHE A 71 0.32 -0.83 -5.24
CA PHE A 71 -0.07 0.58 -5.37
C PHE A 71 1.13 1.52 -5.47
N GLN A 72 2.15 1.33 -4.62
CA GLN A 72 3.36 2.15 -4.66
C GLN A 72 4.12 1.99 -5.99
N ILE A 73 4.16 0.79 -6.56
CA ILE A 73 4.71 0.58 -7.91
C ILE A 73 3.86 1.30 -8.96
N THR A 74 2.54 1.30 -8.82
CA THR A 74 1.64 2.03 -9.73
C THR A 74 1.88 3.54 -9.66
N LEU A 75 2.02 4.11 -8.45
CA LEU A 75 2.39 5.52 -8.26
C LEU A 75 3.76 5.83 -8.85
N LEU A 76 4.75 4.95 -8.68
CA LEU A 76 6.10 5.12 -9.25
C LEU A 76 6.05 5.23 -10.78
N ILE A 77 5.22 4.41 -11.44
CA ILE A 77 4.99 4.52 -12.89
C ILE A 77 4.32 5.86 -13.23
N GLY A 78 3.32 6.29 -12.45
CA GLY A 78 2.69 7.60 -12.62
C GLY A 78 3.67 8.77 -12.50
N TYR A 79 4.59 8.71 -11.54
CA TYR A 79 5.66 9.70 -11.40
C TYR A 79 6.65 9.66 -12.57
N ALA A 80 7.02 8.47 -13.06
CA ALA A 80 7.90 8.34 -14.22
C ALA A 80 7.29 8.95 -15.49
N VAL A 81 5.99 8.72 -15.75
CA VAL A 81 5.25 9.34 -16.86
C VAL A 81 5.17 10.86 -16.69
N SER A 82 4.91 11.32 -15.47
CA SER A 82 4.89 12.75 -15.14
C SER A 82 6.24 13.40 -15.44
N LEU A 83 7.35 12.76 -15.03
CA LEU A 83 8.71 13.24 -15.32
C LEU A 83 9.00 13.29 -16.82
N GLY A 84 8.63 12.25 -17.57
CA GLY A 84 8.83 12.20 -19.02
C GLY A 84 8.06 13.27 -19.81
N THR A 85 6.97 13.79 -19.25
CA THR A 85 6.13 14.83 -19.86
C THR A 85 6.42 16.24 -19.34
N VAL A 86 7.46 16.43 -18.50
CA VAL A 86 7.85 17.75 -17.98
C VAL A 86 8.21 18.73 -19.10
N CYS A 87 8.93 18.29 -20.13
CA CYS A 87 9.31 19.15 -21.26
C CYS A 87 8.10 19.69 -22.05
N LEU A 88 6.93 19.05 -21.91
CA LEU A 88 5.67 19.46 -22.54
C LEU A 88 4.86 20.42 -21.65
N GLY A 89 5.36 20.77 -20.45
CA GLY A 89 4.69 21.63 -19.48
C GLY A 89 3.60 20.94 -18.65
N VAL A 90 3.11 19.77 -19.07
CA VAL A 90 2.01 19.04 -18.40
C VAL A 90 2.51 18.17 -17.23
N GLY A 91 3.78 17.75 -17.27
CA GLY A 91 4.34 16.82 -16.28
C GLY A 91 4.25 17.28 -14.82
N PHE A 92 4.33 18.59 -14.57
CA PHE A 92 4.23 19.14 -13.22
C PHE A 92 2.81 19.00 -12.64
N VAL A 93 1.79 19.29 -13.45
CA VAL A 93 0.38 19.15 -13.05
C VAL A 93 0.03 17.69 -12.80
N LEU A 94 0.50 16.78 -13.68
CA LEU A 94 0.33 15.34 -13.50
C LEU A 94 1.02 14.83 -12.23
N GLY A 95 2.26 15.27 -11.98
CA GLY A 95 3.02 14.86 -10.79
C GLY A 95 2.31 15.24 -9.49
N ILE A 96 1.75 16.46 -9.41
CA ILE A 96 0.94 16.90 -8.25
C ILE A 96 -0.33 16.04 -8.13
N GLY A 97 -1.02 15.77 -9.24
CA GLY A 97 -2.21 14.92 -9.24
C GLY A 97 -1.93 13.50 -8.73
N VAL A 98 -0.84 12.88 -9.17
CA VAL A 98 -0.38 11.56 -8.71
C VAL A 98 -0.05 11.58 -7.22
N ALA A 99 0.64 12.61 -6.74
CA ALA A 99 0.99 12.75 -5.33
C ALA A 99 -0.25 12.89 -4.43
N LEU A 100 -1.20 13.75 -4.79
CA LEU A 100 -2.44 13.94 -4.05
C LEU A 100 -3.29 12.66 -4.05
N TYR A 101 -3.43 12.02 -5.20
CA TYR A 101 -4.13 10.74 -5.34
C TYR A 101 -3.50 9.67 -4.44
N GLY A 102 -2.16 9.53 -4.52
CA GLY A 102 -1.38 8.61 -3.70
C GLY A 102 -1.59 8.83 -2.22
N LEU A 103 -1.48 10.08 -1.77
CA LEU A 103 -1.65 10.47 -0.37
C LEU A 103 -3.04 10.11 0.16
N VAL A 104 -4.10 10.54 -0.53
CA VAL A 104 -5.48 10.31 -0.11
C VAL A 104 -5.79 8.82 -0.03
N MET A 105 -5.42 8.07 -1.07
CA MET A 105 -5.70 6.64 -1.12
C MET A 105 -4.96 5.87 -0.02
N THR A 106 -3.71 6.22 0.26
CA THR A 106 -2.89 5.58 1.30
C THR A 106 -3.50 5.81 2.69
N ILE A 107 -3.97 7.02 2.97
CA ILE A 107 -4.62 7.35 4.25
C ILE A 107 -5.92 6.54 4.41
N ILE A 108 -6.76 6.49 3.37
CA ILE A 108 -8.00 5.70 3.40
C ILE A 108 -7.71 4.22 3.63
N ALA A 109 -6.70 3.67 2.94
CA ALA A 109 -6.29 2.29 3.10
C ALA A 109 -5.80 1.98 4.52
N GLY A 110 -5.00 2.89 5.11
CA GLY A 110 -4.53 2.78 6.49
C GLY A 110 -5.68 2.78 7.50
N ILE A 111 -6.63 3.70 7.38
CA ILE A 111 -7.81 3.77 8.25
C ILE A 111 -8.66 2.50 8.13
N LYS A 112 -8.90 2.03 6.90
CA LYS A 112 -9.67 0.79 6.67
C LYS A 112 -8.98 -0.44 7.22
N ALA A 113 -7.66 -0.56 7.04
CA ALA A 113 -6.88 -1.64 7.63
C ALA A 113 -6.95 -1.63 9.17
N TYR A 114 -6.90 -0.45 9.79
CA TYR A 114 -7.07 -0.30 11.24
C TYR A 114 -8.46 -0.71 11.71
N ASN A 115 -9.51 -0.45 10.93
CA ASN A 115 -10.87 -0.92 11.22
C ASN A 115 -11.03 -2.44 11.01
N GLY A 116 -10.07 -3.12 10.37
CA GLY A 116 -10.13 -4.53 10.04
C GLY A 116 -10.79 -4.82 8.69
N GLU A 117 -10.82 -3.85 7.78
CA GLU A 117 -11.34 -4.01 6.43
C GLU A 117 -10.20 -4.18 5.41
N VAL A 118 -10.37 -5.09 4.45
CA VAL A 118 -9.49 -5.16 3.28
C VAL A 118 -9.81 -4.01 2.34
N TYR A 119 -8.85 -3.10 2.15
CA TYR A 119 -8.96 -2.08 1.11
C TYR A 119 -8.27 -2.54 -0.17
N ARG A 120 -8.95 -2.34 -1.31
CA ARG A 120 -8.37 -2.51 -2.64
C ARG A 120 -8.22 -1.13 -3.27
N TYR A 121 -6.99 -0.79 -3.66
CA TYR A 121 -6.73 0.49 -4.28
C TYR A 121 -7.40 0.55 -5.66
N PRO A 122 -8.16 1.62 -5.96
CA PRO A 122 -8.61 1.89 -7.32
C PRO A 122 -7.38 2.12 -8.21
N VAL A 123 -7.46 1.68 -9.47
CA VAL A 123 -6.40 1.89 -10.47
C VAL A 123 -5.03 1.42 -9.95
N THR A 124 -4.91 0.13 -9.64
CA THR A 124 -3.66 -0.48 -9.13
C THR A 124 -3.27 -1.71 -9.93
N LEU A 125 -2.01 -1.76 -10.33
CA LEU A 125 -1.42 -2.89 -11.03
C LEU A 125 -1.04 -3.98 -10.02
N ARG A 126 -1.76 -5.10 -10.02
CA ARG A 126 -1.52 -6.24 -9.11
C ARG A 126 -0.44 -7.18 -9.66
N LEU A 127 0.82 -6.75 -9.53
CA LEU A 127 1.98 -7.50 -10.00
C LEU A 127 2.37 -8.62 -9.03
N VAL A 128 2.34 -8.33 -7.74
CA VAL A 128 2.59 -9.30 -6.67
C VAL A 128 1.27 -9.95 -6.26
N LYS A 129 1.22 -11.29 -6.32
CA LYS A 129 0.05 -12.13 -5.96
C LYS A 129 0.33 -12.92 -4.68
#